data_AF-A0A3D4FMD8-F1
#
_entry.id   AF-A0A3D4FMD8-F1
#
_cell.length_a   1.000
_cell.length_b   1.000
_cell.length_c   1.000
_cell.angle_alpha   90.00
_cell.angle_beta   90.00
_cell.angle_gamma   90.00
#
_symmetry.space_group_name_H-M   'P 1'
#
loop_
_entity.id
_entity.type
_entity.pdbx_description
1 polymer ?
#
loop_
_entity_poly.entity_id
_entity_poly.type
_entity_poly.pdbx_seq_one_letter_code
_entity_poly.pdbx_strand_id
1 'polypeptide(L)'
;MLFIPNIIWSKNRPINYDTTEENKILLLFERVGQVCCTFSVLIFNDFNITSFSIWTLWLIISFLLMILYEICWIRYFINEHTEYNFYRSFYGIPIPLTSLPVIAFLLLGIYGKVIWLIASAIILGIGHLGIHIQHLKRIK
;
A
#
# COMPACT_ATOMS: atom_id res chain seq x y z
N MET A 1 1.24 5.90 -9.86
CA MET A 1 1.75 5.96 -8.47
C MET A 1 2.32 4.59 -8.11
N LEU A 2 1.54 3.57 -7.78
CA LEU A 2 2.07 2.29 -7.28
C LEU A 2 3.09 1.54 -8.16
N PHE A 3 2.89 1.41 -9.47
CA PHE A 3 3.74 0.52 -10.29
C PHE A 3 5.16 1.04 -10.51
N ILE A 4 5.35 2.35 -10.69
CA ILE A 4 6.66 2.94 -11.01
C ILE A 4 7.70 2.66 -9.92
N PRO A 5 7.47 2.98 -8.63
CA PRO A 5 8.46 2.72 -7.59
C PRO A 5 8.66 1.22 -7.38
N ASN A 6 7.62 0.39 -7.52
CA ASN A 6 7.76 -1.06 -7.41
C ASN A 6 8.63 -1.67 -8.54
N ILE A 7 8.54 -1.13 -9.75
CA ILE A 7 9.42 -1.53 -10.87
C ILE A 7 10.88 -1.15 -10.56
N ILE A 8 11.12 0.06 -10.05
CA ILE A 8 12.46 0.50 -9.65
C ILE A 8 12.99 -0.39 -8.51
N TRP A 9 12.16 -0.66 -7.50
CA TRP A 9 12.49 -1.53 -6.38
C TRP A 9 12.85 -2.95 -6.80
N SER A 10 12.23 -3.49 -7.85
CA SER A 10 12.56 -4.84 -8.35
C SER A 10 14.05 -5.01 -8.70
N LYS A 11 14.73 -3.91 -9.06
CA LYS A 11 16.17 -3.81 -9.34
C LYS A 11 17.00 -3.38 -8.13
N ASN A 12 16.40 -2.63 -7.20
CA ASN A 12 17.04 -2.03 -6.01
C ASN A 12 16.46 -2.62 -4.72
N ARG A 13 16.43 -3.95 -4.60
CA ARG A 13 15.87 -4.63 -3.43
C ARG A 13 16.78 -4.46 -2.21
N PRO A 14 16.23 -4.58 -0.99
CA PRO A 14 17.03 -4.53 0.21
C PRO A 14 18.09 -5.64 0.22
N ILE A 15 19.27 -5.33 0.74
CA ILE A 15 20.34 -6.30 0.98
C ILE A 15 19.82 -7.33 2.00
N ASN A 16 20.00 -8.62 1.70
CA ASN A 16 19.50 -9.77 2.48
C ASN A 16 17.97 -9.92 2.56
N TYR A 17 17.23 -9.36 1.61
CA TYR A 17 15.77 -9.55 1.55
C TYR A 17 15.40 -11.01 1.28
N ASP A 18 14.93 -11.71 2.32
CA ASP A 18 14.54 -13.12 2.28
C ASP A 18 13.03 -13.30 2.42
N THR A 19 12.40 -13.88 1.40
CA THR A 19 10.95 -14.13 1.34
C THR A 19 10.59 -15.61 1.54
N THR A 20 11.55 -16.49 1.82
CA THR A 20 11.34 -17.95 1.85
C THR A 20 10.43 -18.42 2.98
N GLU A 21 10.35 -17.66 4.07
CA GLU A 21 9.56 -17.99 5.26
C GLU A 21 8.23 -17.23 5.35
N GLU A 22 7.77 -16.61 4.25
CA GLU A 22 6.48 -15.90 4.23
C GLU A 22 5.29 -16.85 4.41
N ASN A 23 4.32 -16.43 5.22
CA ASN A 23 3.10 -17.20 5.42
C ASN A 23 2.27 -17.26 4.11
N LYS A 24 2.11 -18.47 3.57
CA LYS A 24 1.39 -18.71 2.30
C LYS A 24 -0.06 -18.23 2.30
N ILE A 25 -0.75 -18.26 3.45
CA ILE A 25 -2.14 -17.79 3.56
C ILE A 25 -2.19 -16.25 3.46
N LEU A 26 -1.25 -15.56 4.13
CA LEU A 26 -1.14 -14.10 4.03
C LEU A 26 -0.75 -13.68 2.61
N LEU A 27 0.14 -14.43 1.96
CA LEU A 27 0.51 -14.19 0.57
C LEU A 27 -0.69 -14.36 -0.36
N LEU A 28 -1.52 -15.38 -0.16
CA LEU A 28 -2.75 -15.54 -0.92
C LEU A 28 -3.68 -14.33 -0.74
N PHE A 29 -3.89 -13.87 0.50
CA PHE A 29 -4.69 -12.67 0.75
C PHE A 29 -4.12 -11.42 0.09
N GLU A 30 -2.80 -11.24 0.12
CA GLU A 30 -2.15 -10.13 -0.57
C GLU A 30 -2.42 -10.19 -2.08
N ARG A 31 -2.21 -11.35 -2.73
CA ARG A 31 -2.40 -11.49 -4.18
C ARG A 31 -3.85 -11.29 -4.58
N VAL A 32 -4.78 -11.91 -3.87
CA VAL A 32 -6.23 -11.75 -4.12
C VAL A 32 -6.62 -10.29 -3.93
N GLY A 33 -6.21 -9.67 -2.82
CA GLY A 33 -6.46 -8.26 -2.54
C GLY A 33 -5.91 -7.32 -3.62
N GLN A 34 -4.67 -7.53 -4.08
CA GLN A 34 -4.03 -6.73 -5.14
C GLN A 34 -4.83 -6.78 -6.44
N VAL A 35 -5.23 -7.99 -6.85
CA VAL A 35 -6.02 -8.22 -8.06
C VAL A 35 -7.39 -7.54 -7.92
N CYS A 36 -8.13 -7.84 -6.85
CA CYS A 36 -9.47 -7.30 -6.64
C CYS A 36 -9.49 -5.77 -6.49
N CYS A 37 -8.51 -5.17 -5.80
CA CYS A 37 -8.36 -3.71 -5.71
C CYS A 37 -8.14 -3.09 -7.10
N THR A 38 -7.24 -3.68 -7.89
CA THR A 38 -6.93 -3.20 -9.24
C THR A 38 -8.15 -3.24 -10.15
N PHE A 39 -8.84 -4.39 -10.19
CA PHE A 39 -10.05 -4.53 -11.00
C PHE A 39 -11.17 -3.60 -10.53
N SER A 40 -11.36 -3.44 -9.22
CA SER A 40 -12.38 -2.53 -8.69
C SER A 40 -12.12 -1.08 -9.14
N VAL A 41 -10.89 -0.59 -9.04
CA VAL A 41 -10.54 0.77 -9.46
C VAL A 41 -10.70 0.97 -10.98
N LEU A 42 -10.51 -0.07 -11.80
CA LEU A 42 -10.65 0.01 -13.26
C LEU A 42 -12.09 -0.11 -13.76
N ILE A 43 -12.95 -0.83 -13.06
CA ILE A 43 -14.33 -1.11 -13.50
C ILE A 43 -15.29 0.01 -13.09
N PHE A 44 -15.17 0.53 -11.88
CA PHE A 44 -16.12 1.51 -11.34
C PHE A 44 -15.71 2.94 -11.69
N ASN A 45 -16.66 3.72 -12.19
CA ASN A 45 -16.48 5.15 -12.49
C ASN A 45 -16.82 6.05 -11.30
N ASP A 46 -17.30 5.49 -10.19
CA ASP A 46 -17.73 6.21 -8.98
C ASP A 46 -16.59 6.98 -8.28
N PHE A 47 -15.34 6.74 -8.70
CA PHE A 47 -14.15 7.46 -8.21
C PHE A 47 -13.90 8.79 -8.94
N ASN A 48 -14.66 9.09 -10.00
CA ASN A 48 -14.52 10.34 -10.74
C ASN A 48 -15.10 11.52 -9.95
N ILE A 49 -14.43 12.67 -10.04
CA ILE A 49 -14.87 13.90 -9.39
C ILE A 49 -16.06 14.46 -10.14
N THR A 50 -17.23 14.45 -9.51
CA THR A 50 -18.47 15.00 -10.09
C THR A 50 -18.80 16.38 -9.50
N SER A 51 -18.95 16.46 -8.17
CA SER A 51 -19.23 17.70 -7.47
C SER A 51 -18.40 17.81 -6.20
N PHE A 52 -17.82 18.98 -5.95
CA PHE A 52 -17.12 19.26 -4.70
C PHE A 52 -18.12 19.30 -3.55
N SER A 53 -17.93 18.42 -2.58
CA SER A 53 -18.69 18.36 -1.32
C SER A 53 -17.75 18.00 -0.18
N ILE A 54 -18.25 18.04 1.06
CA ILE A 54 -17.48 17.57 2.23
C ILE A 54 -17.02 16.11 2.05
N TRP A 55 -17.75 15.31 1.27
CA TRP A 55 -17.40 13.92 0.95
C TRP A 55 -16.14 13.80 0.10
N THR A 56 -15.83 14.81 -0.71
CA THR A 56 -14.61 14.86 -1.53
C THR A 56 -13.34 14.89 -0.67
N LEU A 57 -13.44 15.23 0.63
CA LEU A 57 -12.31 15.14 1.57
C LEU A 57 -11.73 13.73 1.65
N TRP A 58 -12.55 12.67 1.53
CA TRP A 58 -12.06 11.29 1.52
C TRP A 58 -11.10 11.03 0.36
N LEU A 59 -11.44 11.53 -0.84
CA LEU A 59 -10.57 11.44 -2.01
C LEU A 59 -9.28 12.26 -1.83
N ILE A 60 -9.39 13.47 -1.30
CA ILE A 60 -8.23 14.33 -1.05
C ILE A 60 -7.26 13.66 -0.08
N ILE A 61 -7.75 13.13 1.03
CA ILE A 61 -6.91 12.43 2.01
C ILE A 61 -6.29 11.17 1.38
N SER A 62 -7.06 10.37 0.63
CA SER A 62 -6.54 9.23 -0.12
C SER A 62 -5.37 9.63 -1.03
N PHE A 63 -5.53 10.73 -1.76
CA PHE A 63 -4.48 11.23 -2.64
C PHE A 63 -3.24 11.71 -1.88
N LEU A 64 -3.42 12.43 -0.77
CA LEU A 64 -2.31 12.88 0.09
C LEU A 64 -1.52 11.70 0.68
N LEU A 65 -2.18 10.61 1.07
CA LEU A 65 -1.50 9.39 1.52
C LEU A 65 -0.66 8.76 0.41
N MET A 66 -1.15 8.81 -0.84
CA MET A 66 -0.38 8.33 -1.99
C MET A 66 0.84 9.21 -2.28
N ILE A 67 0.75 10.54 -2.10
CA ILE A 67 1.93 11.42 -2.17
C ILE A 67 2.94 11.07 -1.08
N LEU A 68 2.46 10.84 0.15
CA LEU A 68 3.31 10.45 1.28
C LEU A 68 4.03 9.12 1.02
N TYR A 69 3.35 8.18 0.37
CA TYR A 69 3.91 6.91 -0.07
C TYR A 69 5.05 7.12 -1.08
N GLU A 70 4.89 8.00 -2.07
CA GLU A 70 5.96 8.31 -3.03
C GLU A 70 7.16 8.99 -2.34
N ILE A 71 6.91 9.87 -1.35
CA ILE A 71 7.97 10.46 -0.52
C ILE A 71 8.74 9.36 0.25
N CYS A 72 8.04 8.36 0.78
CA CYS A 72 8.67 7.23 1.45
C CYS A 72 9.54 6.40 0.49
N TRP A 73 9.13 6.25 -0.76
CA TRP A 73 9.95 5.61 -1.81
C TRP A 73 11.19 6.40 -2.15
N ILE A 74 11.06 7.72 -2.36
CA ILE A 74 12.20 8.60 -2.61
C ILE A 74 13.20 8.50 -1.45
N ARG A 75 12.71 8.52 -0.21
CA ARG A 75 13.55 8.30 0.97
C ARG A 75 14.27 6.96 0.92
N TYR A 76 13.60 5.86 0.56
CA TYR A 76 14.24 4.56 0.43
C TYR A 76 15.32 4.54 -0.66
N PHE A 77 15.05 5.12 -1.84
CA PHE A 77 15.96 5.08 -2.97
C PHE A 77 17.20 5.98 -2.83
N ILE A 78 17.10 7.07 -2.06
CA ILE A 78 18.26 7.94 -1.77
C ILE A 78 19.21 7.31 -0.76
N ASN A 79 18.70 6.47 0.14
CA ASN A 79 19.50 5.83 1.18
C ASN A 79 20.05 4.48 0.71
N GLU A 80 20.97 3.93 1.51
CA GLU A 80 21.42 2.56 1.33
C GLU A 80 20.22 1.61 1.37
N HIS A 81 20.15 0.70 0.39
CA HIS A 81 19.08 -0.27 0.23
C HIS A 81 19.17 -1.38 1.30
N THR A 82 19.01 -1.02 2.57
CA THR A 82 18.97 -1.92 3.71
C THR A 82 17.53 -2.22 4.09
N GLU A 83 17.28 -3.39 4.69
CA GLU A 83 15.95 -3.72 5.21
C GLU A 83 15.48 -2.71 6.26
N TYR A 84 16.41 -2.21 7.08
CA TYR A 84 16.12 -1.14 8.03
C TYR A 84 15.54 0.10 7.33
N ASN A 85 16.18 0.61 6.28
CA ASN A 85 15.69 1.78 5.56
C ASN A 85 14.37 1.53 4.82
N PHE A 86 14.12 0.29 4.40
CA PHE A 86 12.86 -0.12 3.79
C PHE A 86 11.70 -0.13 4.81
N TYR A 87 11.94 -0.64 6.02
CA TYR A 87 10.91 -0.82 7.05
C TYR A 87 10.81 0.33 8.06
N ARG A 88 11.77 1.26 8.08
CA ARG A 88 11.81 2.38 9.04
C ARG A 88 10.53 3.21 8.99
N SER A 89 9.98 3.50 10.16
CA SER A 89 8.78 4.32 10.32
C SER A 89 8.92 5.72 9.69
N PHE A 90 7.79 6.31 9.30
CA PHE A 90 7.71 7.69 8.80
C PHE A 90 6.62 8.44 9.57
N TYR A 91 6.96 9.51 10.30
CA TYR A 91 6.06 10.24 11.21
C TYR A 91 5.20 9.35 12.12
N GLY A 92 5.79 8.33 12.74
CA GLY A 92 5.09 7.41 13.63
C GLY A 92 4.26 6.32 12.93
N ILE A 93 4.17 6.33 11.59
CA ILE A 93 3.51 5.28 10.82
C ILE A 93 4.47 4.08 10.69
N PRO A 94 4.13 2.90 11.23
CA PRO A 94 4.91 1.69 11.04
C PRO A 94 4.75 1.18 9.60
N ILE A 95 5.87 0.76 8.98
CA ILE A 95 5.90 0.17 7.63
C ILE A 95 5.12 1.02 6.61
N PRO A 96 5.53 2.29 6.39
CA PRO A 96 4.74 3.25 5.64
C PRO A 96 4.53 2.86 4.17
N LEU A 97 5.49 2.15 3.55
CA LEU A 97 5.38 1.68 2.17
C LEU A 97 4.23 0.68 1.98
N THR A 98 3.83 -0.02 3.04
CA THR A 98 2.76 -1.04 3.03
C THR A 98 1.43 -0.47 3.52
N SER A 99 1.45 0.32 4.60
CA SER A 99 0.24 0.84 5.23
C SER A 99 -0.42 1.97 4.46
N LEU A 100 0.36 2.87 3.87
CA LEU A 100 -0.16 4.05 3.16
C LEU A 100 -1.03 3.66 1.95
N PRO A 101 -0.62 2.74 1.05
CA PRO A 101 -1.47 2.29 -0.06
C PRO A 101 -2.77 1.64 0.41
N VAL A 102 -2.71 0.78 1.44
CA VAL A 102 -3.90 0.07 1.94
C VAL A 102 -4.94 1.06 2.47
N ILE A 103 -4.50 2.04 3.26
CA ILE A 103 -5.39 3.07 3.80
C ILE A 103 -5.92 3.96 2.67
N ALA A 104 -5.08 4.34 1.70
CA ALA A 104 -5.51 5.12 0.54
C ALA A 104 -6.62 4.38 -0.24
N PHE A 105 -6.45 3.10 -0.56
CA PHE A 105 -7.47 2.32 -1.26
C PHE A 105 -8.76 2.17 -0.45
N LEU A 106 -8.66 2.04 0.88
CA LEU A 106 -9.83 2.00 1.76
C LEU A 106 -10.62 3.32 1.70
N LEU A 107 -9.93 4.47 1.81
CA LEU A 107 -10.56 5.79 1.73
C LEU A 107 -11.13 6.07 0.33
N LEU A 108 -10.46 5.61 -0.72
CA LEU A 108 -10.97 5.67 -2.09
C LEU A 108 -12.26 4.86 -2.26
N GLY A 109 -12.32 3.66 -1.67
CA GLY A 109 -13.54 2.84 -1.62
C GLY A 109 -14.68 3.52 -0.87
N ILE A 110 -14.39 4.19 0.24
CA ILE A 110 -15.36 5.00 0.98
C ILE A 110 -15.84 6.18 0.12
N TYR A 111 -14.93 6.91 -0.52
CA TYR A 111 -15.26 8.02 -1.40
C TYR A 111 -16.22 7.59 -2.53
N GLY A 112 -15.84 6.56 -3.30
CA GLY A 112 -16.67 6.04 -4.38
C GLY A 112 -17.88 5.23 -3.92
N LYS A 113 -18.04 5.01 -2.60
CA LYS A 113 -19.07 4.14 -2.00
C LYS A 113 -19.09 2.73 -2.62
N VAL A 114 -17.92 2.24 -3.05
CA VAL A 114 -17.76 0.95 -3.72
C VAL A 114 -17.36 -0.10 -2.68
N ILE A 115 -18.35 -0.89 -2.22
CA ILE A 115 -18.13 -1.93 -1.21
C ILE A 115 -17.07 -2.97 -1.65
N TRP A 116 -16.98 -3.26 -2.94
CA TRP A 116 -16.01 -4.19 -3.50
C TRP A 116 -14.57 -3.71 -3.30
N LEU A 117 -14.32 -2.41 -3.47
CA LEU A 117 -13.00 -1.82 -3.23
C LEU A 117 -12.66 -1.82 -1.73
N ILE A 118 -13.63 -1.52 -0.87
CA ILE A 118 -13.46 -1.56 0.59
C ILE A 118 -13.09 -2.96 1.06
N ALA A 119 -13.85 -3.98 0.64
CA ALA A 119 -13.57 -5.37 0.98
C ALA A 119 -12.20 -5.83 0.44
N SER A 120 -11.87 -5.45 -0.79
CA SER A 120 -10.57 -5.76 -1.40
C SER A 120 -9.41 -5.12 -0.64
N ALA A 121 -9.55 -3.86 -0.21
CA ALA A 121 -8.54 -3.14 0.56
C ALA A 121 -8.32 -3.79 1.93
N ILE A 122 -9.38 -4.29 2.58
CA ILE A 122 -9.28 -5.04 3.84
C ILE A 122 -8.54 -6.36 3.65
N ILE A 123 -8.91 -7.14 2.62
CA ILE A 123 -8.23 -8.41 2.29
C ILE A 123 -6.74 -8.16 2.00
N LEU A 124 -6.46 -7.15 1.18
CA LEU A 124 -5.09 -6.71 0.89
C LEU A 124 -4.36 -6.32 2.17
N GLY A 125 -5.00 -5.55 3.05
CA GLY A 125 -4.45 -5.14 4.33
C GLY A 125 -4.05 -6.32 5.20
N ILE A 126 -4.93 -7.32 5.35
CA ILE A 126 -4.65 -8.54 6.14
C ILE A 126 -3.41 -9.26 5.60
N GLY A 127 -3.32 -9.45 4.28
CA GLY A 127 -2.18 -10.13 3.66
C GLY A 127 -0.89 -9.30 3.68
N HIS A 128 -0.93 -8.14 3.04
CA HIS A 128 0.23 -7.27 2.81
C HIS A 128 0.81 -6.73 4.12
N LEU A 129 -0.02 -6.20 5.03
CA LEU A 129 0.49 -5.76 6.35
C LEU A 129 0.97 -6.94 7.18
N GLY A 130 0.28 -8.08 7.12
CA GLY A 130 0.66 -9.29 7.86
C GLY A 130 2.07 -9.76 7.50
N ILE A 131 2.38 -9.87 6.20
CA ILE A 131 3.71 -10.27 5.70
C ILE A 131 4.77 -9.26 6.15
N HIS A 132 4.54 -7.97 5.94
CA HIS A 132 5.55 -6.98 6.28
C HIS A 132 5.76 -6.79 7.78
N ILE A 133 4.74 -7.05 8.61
CA ILE A 133 4.90 -7.12 10.07
C ILE A 133 5.74 -8.34 10.47
N GLN A 134 5.59 -9.48 9.79
CA GLN A 134 6.43 -10.66 10.02
C GLN A 134 7.91 -10.32 9.75
N HIS A 135 8.20 -9.64 8.63
CA HIS A 135 9.54 -9.17 8.30
C HIS A 135 10.09 -8.17 9.32
N LEU A 136 9.29 -7.17 9.71
CA LEU A 136 9.71 -6.18 10.71
C LEU A 136 10.08 -6.83 12.05
N LYS A 137 9.37 -7.90 12.45
CA LYS A 137 9.68 -8.65 13.68
C LYS A 137 10.98 -9.46 13.61
N ARG A 138 11.47 -9.78 12.42
CA ARG A 138 12.75 -10.49 12.21
C ARG A 138 13.96 -9.56 12.27
N ILE A 139 13.77 -8.31 11.88
CA ILE A 139 14.81 -7.28 11.84
C ILE A 139 15.08 -6.69 13.23
N LYS A 140 14.08 -6.71 14.12
CA LYS A 140 14.21 -6.30 15.53
C LYS A 140 14.75 -7.44 16.38
#